data_AF-A0A931MYI3-F1
#
_entry.id   AF-A0A931MYI3-F1
#
_cell.length_a   1.000
_cell.length_b   1.000
_cell.length_c   1.000
_cell.angle_alpha   90.00
_cell.angle_beta   90.00
_cell.angle_gamma   90.00
#
_symmetry.space_group_name_H-M   'P 1'
#
loop_
_entity.id
_entity.type
_entity.pdbx_description
1 polymer ?
#
loop_
_entity_poly.entity_id
_entity_poly.type
_entity_poly.pdbx_seq_one_letter_code
_entity_poly.pdbx_strand_id
1 'polypeptide(L)'
;MNARDQSRDSYRIVTDALTARVGPPRYPRSPEQWTNYLCPVHEGDGQHHNPSLGVRYDPKQARTIVRCWARCDDEEVVSRIGLRVRDMFDRLPERTHDTTRTTTPSPSSGSPRRSVTGGRSAPPATTPRGRGGSNGVSEPGRVASPVERAILAARFPILNKPDLGVRTGRPETVDSYIYRWPNGRVEGAVHRVLTPHEHGHAKSFWQAHWTGSEWERTGFAPIPWKLADIRQALDTGREIYVCEGEKDVQHANRAGQIATCNAMGAGSWTEQHARWLKGAARVIVVADRDRPGYRHAARVADSLTGRVGEVRVVQARDGKDLADHFAAGHDLSDLDPVPYLDRAREPRFRPAPVNHGRPPRQRHH
;
A
#
# COMPACT_ATOMS: atom_id res chain seq x y z
N MET A 1 -31.72 -4.90 -31.29
CA MET A 1 -30.86 -5.11 -30.10
C MET A 1 -31.25 -4.05 -29.07
N ASN A 2 -31.88 -4.44 -27.97
CA ASN A 2 -32.59 -3.55 -27.05
C ASN A 2 -31.65 -2.89 -26.03
N ALA A 3 -31.83 -1.58 -25.80
CA ALA A 3 -31.04 -0.74 -24.89
C ALA A 3 -31.08 -1.15 -23.39
N ARG A 4 -31.85 -2.19 -23.01
CA ARG A 4 -31.84 -2.77 -21.65
C ARG A 4 -30.68 -3.75 -21.42
N ASP A 5 -30.06 -4.24 -22.49
CA ASP A 5 -29.04 -5.30 -22.44
C ASP A 5 -27.62 -4.77 -22.16
N GLN A 6 -27.37 -3.46 -22.35
CA GLN A 6 -26.09 -2.81 -22.02
C GLN A 6 -25.86 -2.61 -20.51
N SER A 7 -26.82 -2.98 -19.66
CA SER A 7 -26.82 -2.58 -18.24
C SER A 7 -25.89 -3.41 -17.33
N ARG A 8 -25.12 -4.38 -17.86
CA ARG A 8 -24.22 -5.28 -17.10
C ARG A 8 -23.06 -5.87 -17.92
N ASP A 9 -22.60 -5.20 -18.97
CA ASP A 9 -21.61 -5.79 -19.90
C ASP A 9 -20.30 -6.18 -19.20
N SER A 10 -19.80 -5.35 -18.29
CA SER A 10 -18.61 -5.63 -17.47
C SER A 10 -18.80 -6.87 -16.60
N TYR A 11 -19.99 -7.10 -16.04
CA TYR A 11 -20.23 -8.26 -15.18
C TYR A 11 -20.10 -9.54 -16.00
N ARG A 12 -20.75 -9.57 -17.17
CA ARG A 12 -20.67 -10.70 -18.10
C ARG A 12 -19.23 -10.93 -18.57
N ILE A 13 -18.53 -9.88 -19.00
CA ILE A 13 -17.12 -9.97 -19.44
C ILE A 13 -16.23 -10.57 -18.33
N VAL A 14 -16.38 -10.10 -17.09
CA VAL A 14 -15.62 -10.58 -15.93
C VAL A 14 -15.95 -12.03 -15.61
N THR A 15 -17.23 -12.39 -15.55
CA THR A 15 -17.64 -13.76 -15.22
C THR A 15 -17.30 -14.77 -16.32
N ASP A 16 -17.38 -14.37 -17.58
CA ASP A 16 -16.99 -15.21 -18.73
C ASP A 16 -15.48 -15.47 -18.70
N ALA A 17 -14.68 -14.43 -18.47
CA ALA A 17 -13.22 -14.54 -18.37
C ALA A 17 -12.78 -15.39 -17.17
N LEU A 18 -13.44 -15.24 -16.01
CA LEU A 18 -13.21 -16.08 -14.85
C LEU A 18 -13.60 -17.53 -15.11
N THR A 19 -14.78 -17.78 -15.67
CA THR A 19 -15.25 -19.13 -15.97
C THR A 19 -14.32 -19.84 -16.94
N ALA A 20 -13.84 -19.13 -17.97
CA ALA A 20 -12.87 -19.67 -18.91
C ALA A 20 -11.52 -20.00 -18.25
N ARG A 21 -11.09 -19.22 -17.25
CA ARG A 21 -9.76 -19.35 -16.64
C ARG A 21 -9.69 -20.33 -15.47
N VAL A 22 -10.71 -20.33 -14.61
CA VAL A 22 -10.73 -21.04 -13.33
C VAL A 22 -11.97 -21.91 -13.12
N GLY A 23 -12.86 -22.00 -14.11
CA GLY A 23 -14.10 -22.75 -14.04
C GLY A 23 -15.28 -21.96 -13.44
N PRO A 24 -16.49 -22.52 -13.51
CA PRO A 24 -17.72 -21.86 -13.06
C PRO A 24 -17.73 -21.64 -11.53
N PRO A 25 -18.53 -20.69 -11.03
CA PRO A 25 -18.63 -20.45 -9.60
C PRO A 25 -19.35 -21.62 -8.90
N ARG A 26 -18.96 -21.91 -7.65
CA ARG A 26 -19.52 -23.03 -6.88
C ARG A 26 -21.02 -22.88 -6.59
N TYR A 27 -21.49 -21.64 -6.41
CA TYR A 27 -22.89 -21.30 -6.18
C TYR A 27 -23.22 -19.99 -6.91
N PRO A 28 -23.70 -20.04 -8.17
CA PRO A 28 -24.07 -18.83 -8.91
C PRO A 28 -25.22 -18.10 -8.21
N ARG A 29 -25.09 -16.78 -8.06
CA ARG A 29 -26.12 -15.89 -7.48
C ARG A 29 -26.46 -14.77 -8.46
N SER A 30 -27.44 -13.94 -8.10
CA SER A 30 -27.74 -12.74 -8.88
C SER A 30 -26.52 -11.81 -8.92
N PRO A 31 -26.32 -11.02 -10.00
CA PRO A 31 -25.13 -10.18 -10.15
C PRO A 31 -24.88 -9.20 -9.01
N GLU A 32 -25.93 -8.71 -8.36
CA GLU A 32 -25.85 -7.77 -7.23
C GLU A 32 -25.45 -8.44 -5.91
N GLN A 33 -25.36 -9.77 -5.88
CA GLN A 33 -24.89 -10.54 -4.73
C GLN A 33 -23.46 -11.03 -4.97
N TRP A 34 -22.69 -11.19 -3.89
CA TRP A 34 -21.36 -11.77 -3.98
C TRP A 34 -21.43 -13.23 -4.44
N THR A 35 -20.78 -13.50 -5.56
CA THR A 35 -20.56 -14.84 -6.11
C THR A 35 -19.07 -15.17 -5.98
N ASN A 36 -18.75 -16.36 -5.47
CA ASN A 36 -17.36 -16.76 -5.25
C ASN A 36 -16.82 -17.62 -6.40
N TYR A 37 -15.65 -17.24 -6.89
CA TYR A 37 -14.80 -17.95 -7.85
C TYR A 37 -13.49 -18.36 -7.19
N LEU A 38 -12.77 -19.26 -7.84
CA LEU A 38 -11.37 -19.48 -7.53
C LEU A 38 -10.56 -18.24 -7.95
N CYS A 39 -9.63 -17.81 -7.11
CA CYS A 39 -8.73 -16.70 -7.42
C CYS A 39 -7.70 -17.14 -8.48
N PRO A 40 -7.63 -16.50 -9.65
CA PRO A 40 -6.70 -16.88 -10.72
C PRO A 40 -5.23 -16.62 -10.37
N VAL A 41 -4.96 -15.85 -9.31
CA VAL A 41 -3.61 -15.52 -8.83
C VAL A 41 -3.00 -16.67 -8.04
N HIS A 42 -3.76 -17.27 -7.13
CA HIS A 42 -3.25 -18.29 -6.20
C HIS A 42 -4.04 -19.62 -6.16
N GLU A 43 -5.15 -19.72 -6.90
CA GLU A 43 -5.99 -20.93 -7.01
C GLU A 43 -6.14 -21.39 -8.48
N GLY A 44 -5.42 -20.75 -9.41
CA GLY A 44 -5.48 -21.02 -10.85
C GLY A 44 -4.57 -22.15 -11.35
N ASP A 45 -4.07 -23.00 -10.44
CA ASP A 45 -3.14 -24.11 -10.71
C ASP A 45 -3.84 -25.46 -10.97
N GLY A 46 -5.17 -25.51 -10.85
CA GLY A 46 -5.98 -26.71 -11.07
C GLY A 46 -6.04 -27.68 -9.89
N GLN A 47 -5.46 -27.34 -8.73
CA GLN A 47 -5.56 -28.12 -7.51
C GLN A 47 -6.88 -27.84 -6.75
N HIS A 48 -7.21 -28.66 -5.76
CA HIS A 48 -8.40 -28.45 -4.94
C HIS A 48 -8.24 -27.22 -4.03
N HIS A 49 -9.02 -26.17 -4.28
CA HIS A 49 -8.99 -24.91 -3.54
C HIS A 49 -10.37 -24.50 -3.04
N ASN A 50 -10.41 -23.71 -1.97
CA ASN A 50 -11.63 -23.05 -1.50
C ASN A 50 -11.78 -21.68 -2.19
N PRO A 51 -12.89 -21.40 -2.89
CA PRO A 51 -13.10 -20.13 -3.61
C PRO A 51 -12.89 -18.90 -2.75
N SER A 52 -11.85 -18.11 -3.05
CA SER A 52 -11.51 -16.90 -2.29
C SER A 52 -11.77 -15.59 -3.04
N LEU A 53 -12.14 -15.64 -4.33
CA LEU A 53 -12.44 -14.45 -5.12
C LEU A 53 -13.93 -14.15 -5.14
N GLY A 54 -14.35 -13.06 -4.49
CA GLY A 54 -15.71 -12.54 -4.60
C GLY A 54 -15.88 -11.64 -5.83
N VAL A 55 -16.98 -11.82 -6.56
CA VAL A 55 -17.39 -10.99 -7.69
C VAL A 55 -18.81 -10.50 -7.47
N ARG A 56 -19.07 -9.22 -7.72
CA ARG A 56 -20.40 -8.59 -7.61
C ARG A 56 -20.51 -7.38 -8.52
N TYR A 57 -21.67 -7.17 -9.13
CA TYR A 57 -21.99 -5.95 -9.86
C TYR A 57 -22.57 -4.86 -8.94
N ASP A 58 -22.12 -3.63 -9.14
CA ASP A 58 -22.66 -2.43 -8.51
C ASP A 58 -23.44 -1.59 -9.54
N PRO A 59 -24.79 -1.64 -9.52
CA PRO A 59 -25.61 -0.89 -10.47
C PRO A 59 -25.57 0.62 -10.26
N LYS A 60 -25.19 1.11 -9.06
CA LYS A 60 -25.08 2.55 -8.80
C LYS A 60 -23.83 3.14 -9.45
N GLN A 61 -22.75 2.36 -9.47
CA GLN A 61 -21.46 2.77 -10.04
C GLN A 61 -21.24 2.22 -11.45
N ALA A 62 -22.22 1.48 -12.00
CA ALA A 62 -22.17 0.82 -13.30
C ALA A 62 -20.86 0.03 -13.52
N ARG A 63 -20.45 -0.74 -12.50
CA ARG A 63 -19.17 -1.47 -12.52
C ARG A 63 -19.23 -2.80 -11.79
N THR A 64 -18.35 -3.70 -12.20
CA THR A 64 -18.09 -4.96 -11.52
C THR A 64 -16.98 -4.79 -10.49
N ILE A 65 -17.23 -5.32 -9.30
CA ILE A 65 -16.30 -5.35 -8.19
C ILE A 65 -15.79 -6.77 -8.07
N VAL A 66 -14.48 -6.93 -8.21
CA VAL A 66 -13.74 -8.14 -7.86
C VAL A 66 -13.03 -7.90 -6.54
N ARG A 67 -13.02 -8.87 -5.65
CA ARG A 67 -12.29 -8.78 -4.38
C ARG A 67 -11.81 -10.15 -3.95
N CYS A 68 -10.51 -10.30 -3.84
CA CYS A 68 -9.93 -11.50 -3.25
C CYS A 68 -9.93 -11.40 -1.72
N TRP A 69 -10.58 -12.32 -1.02
CA TRP A 69 -10.61 -12.36 0.45
C TRP A 69 -9.27 -12.80 1.07
N ALA A 70 -8.39 -13.40 0.25
CA ALA A 70 -6.98 -13.63 0.56
C ALA A 70 -6.09 -12.41 0.25
N ARG A 71 -6.68 -11.28 -0.19
CA ARG A 71 -6.03 -9.99 -0.41
C ARG A 71 -4.96 -9.99 -1.52
N CYS A 72 -5.21 -10.70 -2.61
CA CYS A 72 -4.49 -10.47 -3.87
C CYS A 72 -4.75 -9.05 -4.38
N ASP A 73 -3.80 -8.52 -5.12
CA ASP A 73 -3.95 -7.22 -5.79
C ASP A 73 -5.05 -7.29 -6.85
N ASP A 74 -5.96 -6.31 -6.85
CA ASP A 74 -7.12 -6.31 -7.75
C ASP A 74 -6.69 -6.19 -9.22
N GLU A 75 -5.63 -5.42 -9.52
CA GLU A 75 -5.11 -5.32 -10.90
C GLU A 75 -4.46 -6.63 -11.33
N GLU A 76 -3.75 -7.30 -10.44
CA GLU A 76 -3.18 -8.63 -10.72
C GLU A 76 -4.29 -9.65 -11.01
N VAL A 77 -5.33 -9.72 -10.17
CA VAL A 77 -6.48 -10.61 -10.38
C VAL A 77 -7.11 -10.39 -11.77
N VAL A 78 -7.37 -9.13 -12.11
CA VAL A 78 -7.97 -8.73 -13.39
C VAL A 78 -7.05 -9.06 -14.57
N SER A 79 -5.73 -8.86 -14.42
CA SER A 79 -4.76 -9.21 -15.46
C SER A 79 -4.66 -10.71 -15.72
N ARG A 80 -4.80 -11.56 -14.69
CA ARG A 80 -4.71 -13.03 -14.82
C ARG A 80 -5.89 -13.65 -15.58
N ILE A 81 -7.00 -12.92 -15.68
CA ILE A 81 -8.15 -13.28 -16.54
C ILE A 81 -8.13 -12.53 -17.88
N GLY A 82 -7.03 -11.88 -18.23
CA GLY A 82 -6.84 -11.22 -19.53
C GLY A 82 -7.61 -9.92 -19.68
N LEU A 83 -8.08 -9.32 -18.58
CA LEU A 83 -8.83 -8.07 -18.58
C LEU A 83 -7.98 -6.92 -18.03
N ARG A 84 -8.48 -5.70 -18.20
CA ARG A 84 -7.93 -4.47 -17.62
C ARG A 84 -8.94 -3.83 -16.68
N VAL A 85 -8.48 -2.94 -15.81
CA VAL A 85 -9.36 -2.20 -14.87
C VAL A 85 -10.51 -1.50 -15.61
N ARG A 86 -10.27 -0.98 -16.82
CA ARG A 86 -11.31 -0.36 -17.66
C ARG A 86 -12.46 -1.32 -17.98
N ASP A 87 -12.19 -2.62 -18.15
CA ASP A 87 -13.20 -3.61 -18.52
C ASP A 87 -14.12 -3.96 -17.34
N MET A 88 -13.79 -3.47 -16.14
CA MET A 88 -14.66 -3.58 -14.95
C MET A 88 -15.82 -2.58 -14.98
N PHE A 89 -15.88 -1.63 -15.92
CA PHE A 89 -16.89 -0.57 -15.95
C PHE A 89 -17.74 -0.64 -17.22
N ASP A 90 -19.06 -0.56 -17.07
CA ASP A 90 -20.00 -0.43 -18.21
C ASP A 90 -19.98 0.98 -18.79
N ARG A 91 -19.71 1.97 -17.93
CA ARG A 91 -19.49 3.36 -18.30
C ARG A 91 -18.31 3.88 -17.50
N LEU A 92 -17.29 4.36 -18.20
CA LEU A 92 -16.14 4.95 -17.54
C LEU A 92 -16.58 6.22 -16.78
N PRO A 93 -16.09 6.43 -15.55
CA PRO A 93 -16.35 7.68 -14.84
C PRO A 93 -15.87 8.87 -15.68
N GLU A 94 -16.69 9.91 -15.79
CA GLU A 94 -16.29 11.14 -16.48
C GLU A 94 -15.06 11.73 -15.78
N ARG A 95 -14.02 12.03 -16.57
CA ARG A 95 -12.85 12.76 -16.06
C ARG A 95 -13.29 14.17 -15.71
N THR A 96 -13.37 14.50 -14.43
CA THR A 96 -13.37 15.89 -14.00
C THR A 96 -11.99 16.46 -14.28
N HIS A 97 -11.85 17.19 -15.39
CA HIS A 97 -10.71 18.07 -15.59
C HIS A 97 -10.82 19.20 -14.56
N ASP A 98 -10.10 19.07 -13.45
CA ASP A 98 -9.89 20.16 -12.51
C ASP A 98 -8.97 21.21 -13.15
N THR A 99 -9.56 22.06 -13.98
CA THR A 99 -8.96 23.31 -14.47
C THR A 99 -9.21 24.41 -13.45
N THR A 100 -8.58 24.33 -12.27
CA THR A 100 -8.41 25.48 -11.38
C THR A 100 -6.96 25.60 -10.90
N ARG A 101 -6.04 25.75 -11.86
CA ARG A 101 -4.72 26.33 -11.57
C ARG A 101 -4.75 27.81 -11.92
N THR A 102 -4.97 28.62 -10.89
CA THR A 102 -4.91 30.08 -10.90
C THR A 102 -3.63 30.58 -11.56
N THR A 103 -3.75 31.23 -12.70
CA THR A 103 -2.75 32.19 -13.20
C THR A 103 -3.48 33.47 -13.58
N THR A 104 -3.31 34.47 -12.73
CA THR A 104 -3.72 35.86 -12.91
C THR A 104 -3.16 36.42 -14.22
N PRO A 105 -3.96 37.08 -15.09
CA PRO A 105 -3.41 37.81 -16.23
C PRO A 105 -3.09 39.27 -15.84
N SER A 106 -1.85 39.71 -16.11
CA SER A 106 -1.51 41.13 -16.24
C SER A 106 -1.76 41.60 -17.69
N PRO A 107 -2.08 42.90 -17.91
CA PRO A 107 -2.67 43.37 -19.16
C PRO A 107 -1.60 43.69 -20.21
N SER A 108 -1.82 43.28 -21.45
CA SER A 108 -1.03 43.69 -22.61
C SER A 108 -1.64 44.92 -23.27
N SER A 109 -0.85 46.00 -23.34
CA SER A 109 -1.07 47.16 -24.18
C SER A 109 -0.53 46.94 -25.61
N GLY A 110 -1.19 47.53 -26.62
CA GLY A 110 -0.52 48.00 -27.85
C GLY A 110 -0.69 47.19 -29.15
N SER A 111 -1.72 47.55 -29.92
CA SER A 111 -1.88 47.44 -31.40
C SER A 111 -0.77 48.18 -32.20
N PRO A 112 -0.73 48.19 -33.57
CA PRO A 112 -1.26 47.27 -34.60
C PRO A 112 -0.33 47.00 -35.84
N ARG A 113 -0.75 45.99 -36.64
CA ARG A 113 -0.65 45.77 -38.11
C ARG A 113 0.33 46.57 -39.00
N ARG A 114 1.00 45.84 -39.90
CA ARG A 114 1.06 46.19 -41.35
C ARG A 114 1.26 44.97 -42.26
N SER A 115 0.69 45.05 -43.46
CA SER A 115 0.50 44.05 -44.53
C SER A 115 1.27 44.41 -45.81
N VAL A 116 1.76 43.44 -46.60
CA VAL A 116 2.05 43.45 -48.07
C VAL A 116 2.37 41.98 -48.49
N THR A 117 1.48 41.19 -49.13
CA THR A 117 1.14 40.93 -50.58
C THR A 117 2.11 40.11 -51.45
N GLY A 118 1.54 39.07 -52.11
CA GLY A 118 1.96 38.42 -53.37
C GLY A 118 2.55 37.01 -53.20
N GLY A 119 2.17 35.93 -53.89
CA GLY A 119 1.16 35.65 -54.92
C GLY A 119 1.39 34.23 -55.51
N ARG A 120 0.28 33.55 -55.86
CA ARG A 120 0.09 32.45 -56.84
C ARG A 120 0.52 31.00 -56.51
N SER A 121 -0.49 30.14 -56.31
CA SER A 121 -0.88 28.98 -57.17
C SER A 121 -1.37 27.76 -56.36
N ALA A 122 -2.54 27.23 -56.75
CA ALA A 122 -3.16 25.95 -56.33
C ALA A 122 -3.67 25.25 -57.61
N PRO A 123 -4.19 23.99 -57.63
CA PRO A 123 -4.32 22.92 -56.61
C PRO A 123 -3.76 21.56 -57.18
N PRO A 124 -4.07 20.30 -56.73
CA PRO A 124 -5.10 19.88 -55.79
C PRO A 124 -4.79 18.80 -54.72
N ALA A 125 -5.73 18.81 -53.76
CA ALA A 125 -6.19 17.81 -52.81
C ALA A 125 -5.49 16.43 -52.73
N THR A 126 -4.86 16.18 -51.58
CA THR A 126 -4.86 14.88 -50.89
C THR A 126 -4.89 15.09 -49.38
N THR A 127 -5.72 14.30 -48.71
CA THR A 127 -6.03 14.27 -47.27
C THR A 127 -4.79 14.14 -46.35
N PRO A 128 -4.72 14.82 -45.19
CA PRO A 128 -3.72 14.51 -44.18
C PRO A 128 -4.21 13.38 -43.28
N ARG A 129 -3.51 12.24 -43.35
CA ARG A 129 -3.58 11.17 -42.34
C ARG A 129 -3.27 11.74 -40.96
N GLY A 130 -4.21 11.57 -40.04
CA GLY A 130 -4.04 11.91 -38.64
C GLY A 130 -2.83 11.19 -38.03
N ARG A 131 -2.03 11.95 -37.28
CA ARG A 131 -1.04 11.41 -36.34
C ARG A 131 -1.79 10.63 -35.28
N GLY A 132 -1.89 9.32 -35.49
CA GLY A 132 -2.25 8.37 -34.44
C GLY A 132 -1.13 8.32 -33.41
N GLY A 133 -1.37 8.90 -32.23
CA GLY A 133 -0.62 8.58 -31.03
C GLY A 133 -0.91 7.13 -30.67
N SER A 134 -0.05 6.23 -31.13
CA SER A 134 -0.07 4.83 -30.72
C SER A 134 0.25 4.75 -29.23
N ASN A 135 -0.77 4.47 -28.43
CA ASN A 135 -0.63 3.95 -27.08
C ASN A 135 0.25 2.71 -27.13
N GLY A 136 1.49 2.85 -26.66
CA GLY A 136 2.46 1.78 -26.56
C GLY A 136 1.89 0.62 -25.74
N VAL A 137 1.73 -0.51 -26.42
CA VAL A 137 1.64 -1.84 -25.83
C VAL A 137 2.89 -2.05 -24.99
N SER A 138 2.75 -2.36 -23.70
CA SER A 138 3.90 -2.63 -22.83
C SER A 138 4.49 -4.00 -23.17
N GLU A 139 5.77 -4.02 -23.55
CA GLU A 139 6.56 -5.22 -23.85
C GLU A 139 6.79 -6.14 -22.63
N PRO A 140 7.04 -7.45 -22.85
CA PRO A 140 7.42 -8.39 -21.81
C PRO A 140 8.90 -8.18 -21.41
N GLY A 141 9.13 -7.33 -20.40
CA GLY A 141 10.48 -7.07 -19.87
C GLY A 141 10.53 -6.23 -18.59
N ARG A 142 9.41 -6.02 -17.90
CA ARG A 142 9.38 -5.15 -16.71
C ARG A 142 10.11 -5.84 -15.54
N VAL A 143 11.26 -5.29 -15.14
CA VAL A 143 11.96 -5.70 -13.91
C VAL A 143 10.97 -5.61 -12.75
N ALA A 144 10.74 -6.73 -12.06
CA ALA A 144 9.82 -6.79 -10.93
C ALA A 144 10.19 -5.72 -9.89
N SER A 145 9.18 -5.06 -9.32
CA SER A 145 9.40 -4.03 -8.30
C SER A 145 10.18 -4.61 -7.11
N PRO A 146 10.87 -3.78 -6.31
CA PRO A 146 11.61 -4.26 -5.14
C PRO A 146 10.75 -5.09 -4.18
N VAL A 147 9.51 -4.67 -3.95
CA VAL A 147 8.56 -5.41 -3.10
C VAL A 147 8.10 -6.72 -3.72
N GLU A 148 7.87 -6.78 -5.04
CA GLU A 148 7.56 -8.06 -5.69
C GLU A 148 8.75 -9.03 -5.61
N ARG A 149 9.97 -8.55 -5.81
CA ARG A 149 11.17 -9.37 -5.63
C ARG A 149 11.33 -9.86 -4.20
N ALA A 150 11.06 -9.00 -3.21
CA ALA A 150 11.06 -9.39 -1.80
C ALA A 150 10.02 -10.48 -1.50
N ILE A 151 8.78 -10.30 -1.96
CA ILE A 151 7.69 -11.27 -1.79
C ILE A 151 8.05 -12.62 -2.44
N LEU A 152 8.58 -12.60 -3.66
CA LEU A 152 8.99 -13.82 -4.37
C LEU A 152 10.15 -14.53 -3.67
N ALA A 153 11.13 -13.76 -3.17
CA ALA A 153 12.30 -14.31 -2.49
C ALA A 153 11.96 -14.88 -1.11
N ALA A 154 11.00 -14.29 -0.40
CA ALA A 154 10.59 -14.74 0.93
C ALA A 154 9.89 -16.10 0.93
N ARG A 155 9.35 -16.53 -0.23
CA ARG A 155 8.67 -17.84 -0.40
C ARG A 155 7.67 -18.12 0.73
N PHE A 156 6.84 -17.13 1.07
CA PHE A 156 5.91 -17.24 2.19
C PHE A 156 5.07 -18.52 2.09
N PRO A 157 4.95 -19.28 3.19
CA PRO A 157 4.07 -20.44 3.20
C PRO A 157 2.63 -20.01 2.94
N ILE A 158 1.88 -20.86 2.25
CA ILE A 158 0.42 -20.69 2.12
C ILE A 158 -0.18 -21.03 3.48
N LEU A 159 -0.32 -20.02 4.33
CA LEU A 159 -1.01 -20.18 5.60
C LEU A 159 -2.51 -20.16 5.34
N ASN A 160 -3.13 -21.33 5.42
CA ASN A 160 -4.59 -21.41 5.51
C ASN A 160 -5.03 -20.71 6.78
N LYS A 161 -6.08 -19.88 6.70
CA LYS A 161 -6.69 -19.36 7.92
C LYS A 161 -7.16 -20.56 8.74
N PRO A 162 -6.80 -20.65 10.03
CA PRO A 162 -7.29 -21.73 10.87
C PRO A 162 -8.81 -21.72 10.85
N ASP A 163 -9.41 -22.90 10.71
CA ASP A 163 -10.84 -23.05 10.91
C ASP A 163 -11.12 -22.83 12.40
N LEU A 164 -11.78 -21.72 12.70
CA LEU A 164 -12.09 -21.35 14.08
C LEU A 164 -13.33 -22.09 14.59
N GLY A 165 -14.09 -22.76 13.72
CA GLY A 165 -15.39 -23.32 14.07
C GLY A 165 -16.44 -22.24 14.38
N VAL A 166 -17.50 -22.65 15.09
CA VAL A 166 -18.63 -21.78 15.39
C VAL A 166 -18.27 -20.75 16.47
N ARG A 167 -18.90 -19.58 16.42
CA ARG A 167 -18.78 -18.54 17.45
C ARG A 167 -19.44 -19.02 18.75
N THR A 168 -18.68 -19.03 19.84
CA THR A 168 -19.11 -19.56 21.16
C THR A 168 -19.46 -18.48 22.18
N GLY A 169 -19.05 -17.22 21.94
CA GLY A 169 -19.21 -16.14 22.92
C GLY A 169 -19.49 -14.77 22.32
N ARG A 170 -19.66 -13.76 23.18
CA ARG A 170 -19.78 -12.35 22.77
C ARG A 170 -18.40 -11.78 22.42
N PRO A 171 -18.30 -10.85 21.45
CA PRO A 171 -17.06 -10.13 21.19
C PRO A 171 -16.68 -9.30 22.42
N GLU A 172 -15.41 -9.31 22.76
CA GLU A 172 -14.85 -8.56 23.87
C GLU A 172 -13.71 -7.66 23.38
N THR A 173 -13.76 -6.39 23.77
CA THR A 173 -12.64 -5.47 23.55
C THR A 173 -11.55 -5.80 24.55
N VAL A 174 -10.44 -6.35 24.07
CA VAL A 174 -9.31 -6.80 24.91
C VAL A 174 -8.21 -5.76 25.02
N ASP A 175 -8.19 -4.77 24.13
CA ASP A 175 -7.21 -3.69 24.16
C ASP A 175 -7.77 -2.43 23.48
N SER A 176 -7.31 -1.26 23.91
CA SER A 176 -7.72 0.05 23.38
C SER A 176 -6.52 0.98 23.27
N TYR A 177 -6.12 1.27 22.04
CA TYR A 177 -4.96 2.08 21.72
C TYR A 177 -5.38 3.52 21.48
N ILE A 178 -5.15 4.40 22.45
CA ILE A 178 -5.55 5.81 22.36
C ILE A 178 -4.51 6.62 21.59
N TYR A 179 -4.94 7.26 20.51
CA TYR A 179 -4.17 8.18 19.68
C TYR A 179 -4.30 9.60 20.22
N ARG A 180 -3.15 10.25 20.46
CA ARG A 180 -3.07 11.57 21.08
C ARG A 180 -2.19 12.50 20.27
N TRP A 181 -2.58 13.76 20.23
CA TRP A 181 -1.73 14.86 19.78
C TRP A 181 -0.59 15.11 20.78
N PRO A 182 0.48 15.82 20.37
CA PRO A 182 1.62 16.10 21.26
C PRO A 182 1.24 16.86 22.55
N ASN A 183 0.16 17.63 22.53
CA ASN A 183 -0.37 18.34 23.68
C ASN A 183 -1.25 17.45 24.61
N GLY A 184 -1.33 16.14 24.35
CA GLY A 184 -2.11 15.18 25.14
C GLY A 184 -3.58 15.06 24.72
N ARG A 185 -4.09 15.94 23.84
CA ARG A 185 -5.47 15.88 23.34
C ARG A 185 -5.73 14.54 22.66
N VAL A 186 -6.79 13.86 23.08
CA VAL A 186 -7.26 12.62 22.45
C VAL A 186 -7.82 12.94 21.07
N GLU A 187 -7.37 12.20 20.07
CA GLU A 187 -7.89 12.26 18.71
C GLU A 187 -8.82 11.08 18.43
N GLY A 188 -8.36 9.87 18.75
CA GLY A 188 -9.13 8.66 18.47
C GLY A 188 -8.58 7.45 19.19
N ALA A 189 -9.19 6.30 18.92
CA ALA A 189 -8.76 5.04 19.47
C ALA A 189 -8.95 3.91 18.45
N VAL A 190 -8.04 2.94 18.50
CA VAL A 190 -8.21 1.65 17.84
C VAL A 190 -8.47 0.61 18.92
N HIS A 191 -9.56 -0.14 18.77
CA HIS A 191 -9.98 -1.15 19.71
C HIS A 191 -9.76 -2.53 19.11
N ARG A 192 -9.04 -3.37 19.83
CA ARG A 192 -8.83 -4.77 19.48
C ARG A 192 -9.94 -5.60 20.11
N VAL A 193 -10.64 -6.36 19.29
CA VAL A 193 -11.75 -7.21 19.71
C VAL A 193 -11.41 -8.67 19.44
N LEU A 194 -11.59 -9.51 20.46
CA LEU A 194 -11.56 -10.96 20.32
C LEU A 194 -12.98 -11.49 20.43
N THR A 195 -13.39 -12.30 19.46
CA THR A 195 -14.64 -13.04 19.51
C THR A 195 -14.32 -14.51 19.77
N PRO A 196 -14.85 -15.12 20.85
CA PRO A 196 -14.64 -16.53 21.12
C PRO A 196 -15.29 -17.42 20.07
N HIS A 197 -14.55 -18.44 19.63
CA HIS A 197 -14.98 -19.52 18.76
C HIS A 197 -14.55 -20.87 19.33
N GLU A 198 -15.01 -21.98 18.76
CA GLU A 198 -14.67 -23.33 19.22
C GLU A 198 -13.15 -23.59 19.21
N HIS A 199 -12.43 -23.05 18.22
CA HIS A 199 -11.00 -23.31 18.03
C HIS A 199 -10.19 -22.01 18.15
N GLY A 200 -10.40 -21.31 19.27
CA GLY A 200 -9.68 -20.08 19.61
C GLY A 200 -10.53 -18.83 19.42
N HIS A 201 -9.95 -17.77 18.88
CA HIS A 201 -10.60 -16.45 18.81
C HIS A 201 -10.46 -15.81 17.44
N ALA A 202 -11.58 -15.29 16.91
CA ALA A 202 -11.56 -14.40 15.77
C ALA A 202 -11.13 -13.01 16.22
N LYS A 203 -10.05 -12.50 15.64
CA LYS A 203 -9.52 -11.14 15.90
C LYS A 203 -10.15 -10.14 14.94
N SER A 204 -10.63 -9.03 15.46
CA SER A 204 -11.10 -7.88 14.67
C SER A 204 -10.67 -6.57 15.31
N PHE A 205 -10.73 -5.49 14.52
CA PHE A 205 -10.38 -4.15 14.96
C PHE A 205 -11.45 -3.17 14.48
N TRP A 206 -11.71 -2.16 15.29
CA TRP A 206 -12.49 -1.00 14.89
C TRP A 206 -11.88 0.25 15.51
N GLN A 207 -12.17 1.39 14.90
CA GLN A 207 -11.68 2.68 15.38
C GLN A 207 -12.84 3.60 15.74
N ALA A 208 -12.56 4.55 16.62
CA ALA A 208 -13.47 5.64 16.94
C ALA A 208 -12.71 6.96 17.12
N HIS A 209 -13.36 8.05 16.72
CA HIS A 209 -12.92 9.42 16.93
C HIS A 209 -13.50 9.95 18.25
N TRP A 210 -12.72 10.73 19.00
CA TRP A 210 -13.16 11.38 20.22
C TRP A 210 -13.60 12.82 19.92
N THR A 211 -14.89 13.13 20.14
CA THR A 211 -15.45 14.46 19.83
C THR A 211 -15.14 15.51 20.91
N GLY A 212 -14.57 15.10 22.04
CA GLY A 212 -14.44 15.91 23.25
C GLY A 212 -15.38 15.46 24.36
N SER A 213 -16.51 14.84 24.02
CA SER A 213 -17.51 14.33 24.97
C SER A 213 -17.91 12.88 24.73
N GLU A 214 -17.81 12.41 23.48
CA GLU A 214 -18.25 11.07 23.10
C GLU A 214 -17.33 10.40 22.08
N TRP A 215 -17.47 9.08 21.98
CA TRP A 215 -16.78 8.25 21.00
C TRP A 215 -17.69 7.97 19.81
N GLU A 216 -17.29 8.46 18.63
CA GLU A 216 -17.98 8.19 17.38
C GLU A 216 -17.26 7.10 16.59
N ARG A 217 -17.99 6.12 16.05
CA ARG A 217 -17.42 5.01 15.26
C ARG A 217 -17.07 5.43 13.82
N THR A 218 -16.26 6.47 13.71
CA THR A 218 -15.76 7.08 12.47
C THR A 218 -14.23 7.01 12.45
N GLY A 219 -13.64 7.40 11.32
CA GLY A 219 -12.18 7.62 11.25
C GLY A 219 -11.78 8.93 11.92
N PHE A 220 -10.52 9.02 12.30
CA PHE A 220 -9.91 10.20 12.91
C PHE A 220 -8.69 10.66 12.09
N ALA A 221 -8.06 11.78 12.48
CA ALA A 221 -6.91 12.32 11.76
C ALA A 221 -5.79 11.26 11.59
N PRO A 222 -5.09 11.23 10.44
CA PRO A 222 -4.03 10.25 10.17
C PRO A 222 -2.75 10.58 10.93
N ILE A 223 -2.79 10.43 12.25
CA ILE A 223 -1.67 10.62 13.16
C ILE A 223 -1.06 9.27 13.56
N PRO A 224 0.27 9.15 13.66
CA PRO A 224 0.90 7.96 14.21
C PRO A 224 0.54 7.77 15.69
N TRP A 225 0.50 6.52 16.13
CA TRP A 225 0.38 6.22 17.56
C TRP A 225 1.67 6.63 18.30
N LYS A 226 1.60 6.96 19.60
CA LYS A 226 2.78 7.40 20.37
C LYS A 226 3.49 8.64 19.83
N LEU A 227 2.70 9.61 19.35
CA LEU A 227 3.23 10.82 18.71
C LEU A 227 4.15 11.68 19.59
N ALA A 228 3.94 11.69 20.91
CA ALA A 228 4.84 12.38 21.84
C ALA A 228 6.23 11.72 21.88
N ASP A 229 6.28 10.38 21.86
CA ASP A 229 7.51 9.59 21.89
C ASP A 229 8.30 9.79 20.59
N ILE A 230 7.62 9.95 19.44
CA ILE A 230 8.27 10.36 18.18
C ILE A 230 9.01 11.68 18.35
N ARG A 231 8.40 12.70 18.98
CA ARG A 231 9.07 14.00 19.21
C ARG A 231 10.29 13.84 20.10
N GLN A 232 10.18 13.03 21.16
CA GLN A 232 11.33 12.72 22.00
C GLN A 232 12.48 12.09 21.20
N ALA A 233 12.18 11.17 20.27
CA ALA A 233 13.20 10.59 19.39
C ALA A 233 13.86 11.63 18.48
N LEU A 234 13.08 12.57 17.92
CA LEU A 234 13.62 13.67 17.11
C LEU A 234 14.55 14.57 17.93
N ASP A 235 14.18 14.88 19.17
CA ASP A 235 14.97 15.76 20.05
C ASP A 235 16.26 15.08 20.55
N THR A 236 16.22 13.76 20.76
CA THR A 236 17.34 12.99 21.34
C THR A 236 18.21 12.28 20.29
N GLY A 237 17.77 12.24 19.04
CA GLY A 237 18.42 11.48 17.97
C GLY A 237 18.27 9.96 18.08
N ARG A 238 17.43 9.46 18.99
CA ARG A 238 17.13 8.03 19.10
C ARG A 238 16.44 7.52 17.84
N GLU A 239 16.70 6.27 17.50
CA GLU A 239 16.02 5.62 16.38
C GLU A 239 14.54 5.37 16.68
N ILE A 240 13.72 5.37 15.61
CA ILE A 240 12.28 5.16 15.70
C ILE A 240 11.93 3.86 14.98
N TYR A 241 11.22 2.97 15.66
CA TYR A 241 10.67 1.76 15.06
C TYR A 241 9.26 2.04 14.52
N VAL A 242 9.01 1.69 13.26
CA VAL A 242 7.66 1.71 12.67
C VAL A 242 7.20 0.27 12.50
N CYS A 243 6.25 -0.16 13.33
CA CYS A 243 5.66 -1.50 13.26
C CYS A 243 4.35 -1.46 12.46
N GLU A 244 3.87 -2.61 11.99
CA GLU A 244 2.59 -2.69 11.27
C GLU A 244 1.39 -2.39 12.18
N GLY A 245 1.40 -2.84 13.44
CA GLY A 245 0.26 -2.70 14.37
C GLY A 245 0.64 -2.33 15.80
N GLU A 246 -0.37 -1.89 16.56
CA GLU A 246 -0.19 -1.36 17.92
C GLU A 246 0.33 -2.42 18.91
N LYS A 247 -0.02 -3.69 18.70
CA LYS A 247 0.49 -4.79 19.54
C LYS A 247 2.02 -4.87 19.45
N ASP A 248 2.58 -4.78 18.25
CA ASP A 248 4.03 -4.85 18.03
C ASP A 248 4.75 -3.61 18.58
N VAL A 249 4.12 -2.44 18.43
CA VAL A 249 4.60 -1.20 19.08
C VAL A 249 4.70 -1.37 20.60
N GLN A 250 3.72 -2.00 21.25
CA GLN A 250 3.81 -2.27 22.70
C GLN A 250 4.99 -3.19 23.03
N HIS A 251 5.29 -4.20 22.22
CA HIS A 251 6.42 -5.10 22.46
C HIS A 251 7.76 -4.36 22.29
N ALA A 252 7.92 -3.59 21.22
CA ALA A 252 9.10 -2.76 21.00
C ALA A 252 9.31 -1.73 22.13
N ASN A 253 8.24 -1.08 22.60
CA ASN A 253 8.31 -0.13 23.72
C ASN A 253 8.69 -0.81 25.04
N ARG A 254 8.20 -2.03 25.31
CA ARG A 254 8.60 -2.83 26.48
C ARG A 254 10.07 -3.23 26.43
N ALA A 255 10.63 -3.40 25.24
CA ALA A 255 12.07 -3.58 25.01
C ALA A 255 12.87 -2.26 25.06
N GLY A 256 12.25 -1.16 25.50
CA GLY A 256 12.90 0.13 25.73
C GLY A 256 13.06 1.00 24.48
N GLN A 257 12.52 0.61 23.33
CA GLN A 257 12.61 1.41 22.10
C GLN A 257 11.47 2.42 21.97
N ILE A 258 11.65 3.39 21.06
CA ILE A 258 10.58 4.30 20.65
C ILE A 258 9.94 3.70 19.40
N ALA A 259 8.69 3.27 19.51
CA ALA A 259 7.96 2.66 18.40
C ALA A 259 6.61 3.33 18.12
N THR A 260 6.20 3.28 16.86
CA THR A 260 4.94 3.83 16.35
C THR A 260 4.33 2.93 15.27
N CYS A 261 3.04 3.12 14.98
CA CYS A 261 2.33 2.56 13.84
C CYS A 261 1.21 3.53 13.41
N ASN A 262 0.47 3.20 12.35
CA ASN A 262 -0.77 3.89 11.99
C ASN A 262 -2.00 3.11 12.47
N ALA A 263 -3.13 3.81 12.58
CA ALA A 263 -4.41 3.18 12.83
C ALA A 263 -4.78 2.23 11.69
N MET A 264 -5.40 1.09 12.04
CA MET A 264 -5.91 0.08 11.09
C MET A 264 -4.86 -0.66 10.25
N GLY A 265 -3.58 -0.63 10.64
CA GLY A 265 -2.51 -1.51 10.13
C GLY A 265 -2.21 -1.41 8.63
N ALA A 266 -1.75 -2.51 8.03
CA ALA A 266 -1.36 -2.57 6.63
C ALA A 266 -2.42 -2.04 5.66
N GLY A 267 -1.96 -1.22 4.71
CA GLY A 267 -2.81 -0.55 3.71
C GLY A 267 -3.29 0.85 4.11
N SER A 268 -3.24 1.21 5.40
CA SER A 268 -3.77 2.49 5.92
C SER A 268 -2.68 3.56 6.14
N TRP A 269 -1.39 3.23 5.94
CA TRP A 269 -0.31 4.20 5.98
C TRP A 269 -0.38 5.20 4.82
N THR A 270 -0.11 6.47 5.13
CA THR A 270 -0.17 7.60 4.18
C THR A 270 0.99 8.56 4.38
N GLU A 271 1.19 9.44 3.40
CA GLU A 271 2.15 10.54 3.45
C GLU A 271 1.98 11.47 4.67
N GLN A 272 0.75 11.57 5.22
CA GLN A 272 0.49 12.39 6.41
C GLN A 272 1.15 11.80 7.67
N HIS A 273 1.17 10.47 7.79
CA HIS A 273 1.87 9.78 8.86
C HIS A 273 3.39 10.01 8.74
N ALA A 274 3.94 9.84 7.54
CA ALA A 274 5.38 9.99 7.28
C ALA A 274 5.93 11.38 7.62
N ARG A 275 5.11 12.44 7.50
CA ARG A 275 5.53 13.82 7.84
C ARG A 275 5.96 13.97 9.30
N TRP A 276 5.39 13.20 10.22
CA TRP A 276 5.74 13.25 11.64
C TRP A 276 7.13 12.69 11.95
N LEU A 277 7.68 11.88 11.05
CA LEU A 277 9.01 11.29 11.20
C LEU A 277 10.10 12.15 10.53
N LYS A 278 9.73 13.25 9.84
CA LYS A 278 10.69 14.12 9.15
C LYS A 278 11.74 14.65 10.13
N GLY A 279 13.01 14.49 9.76
CA GLY A 279 14.15 14.89 10.59
C GLY A 279 14.69 13.80 11.50
N ALA A 280 14.03 12.64 11.58
CA ALA A 280 14.57 11.50 12.33
C ALA A 280 15.92 11.08 11.74
N ALA A 281 16.90 10.81 12.61
CA ALA A 281 18.21 10.34 12.20
C ALA A 281 18.11 8.95 11.56
N ARG A 282 17.35 8.04 12.17
CA ARG A 282 17.18 6.66 11.74
C ARG A 282 15.76 6.16 12.02
N VAL A 283 15.17 5.50 11.02
CA VAL A 283 13.88 4.82 11.14
C VAL A 283 14.02 3.35 10.77
N ILE A 284 13.58 2.46 11.65
CA ILE A 284 13.56 1.00 11.46
C ILE A 284 12.13 0.56 11.18
N VAL A 285 11.84 0.17 9.95
CA VAL A 285 10.52 -0.36 9.56
C VAL A 285 10.51 -1.86 9.81
N VAL A 286 9.65 -2.34 10.71
CA VAL A 286 9.51 -3.77 11.05
C VAL A 286 8.33 -4.33 10.25
N ALA A 287 8.63 -5.20 9.29
CA ALA A 287 7.65 -5.83 8.41
C ALA A 287 7.14 -7.14 9.00
N ASP A 288 5.81 -7.34 9.01
CA ASP A 288 5.24 -8.67 9.16
C ASP A 288 5.69 -9.56 7.99
N ARG A 289 5.99 -10.82 8.29
CA ARG A 289 6.41 -11.83 7.31
C ARG A 289 5.24 -12.41 6.53
N ASP A 290 4.52 -11.53 5.86
CA ASP A 290 3.52 -11.88 4.86
C ASP A 290 3.49 -10.87 3.70
N ARG A 291 2.69 -11.17 2.67
CA ARG A 291 2.60 -10.31 1.48
C ARG A 291 2.08 -8.90 1.82
N PRO A 292 0.97 -8.73 2.58
CA PRO A 292 0.52 -7.40 3.01
C PRO A 292 1.58 -6.62 3.80
N GLY A 293 2.29 -7.27 4.71
CA GLY A 293 3.30 -6.65 5.58
C GLY A 293 4.49 -6.13 4.79
N TYR A 294 4.99 -6.90 3.83
CA TYR A 294 6.04 -6.42 2.92
C TYR A 294 5.59 -5.21 2.08
N ARG A 295 4.35 -5.22 1.57
CA ARG A 295 3.80 -4.06 0.84
C ARG A 295 3.63 -2.84 1.74
N HIS A 296 3.20 -3.05 2.97
CA HIS A 296 3.09 -1.99 3.97
C HIS A 296 4.47 -1.39 4.29
N ALA A 297 5.45 -2.24 4.61
CA ALA A 297 6.81 -1.81 4.92
C ALA A 297 7.48 -1.06 3.76
N ALA A 298 7.32 -1.55 2.53
CA ALA A 298 7.79 -0.85 1.33
C ALA A 298 7.16 0.54 1.20
N ARG A 299 5.85 0.66 1.41
CA ARG A 299 5.13 1.95 1.36
C ARG A 299 5.64 2.91 2.45
N VAL A 300 5.86 2.43 3.67
CA VAL A 300 6.43 3.24 4.76
C VAL A 300 7.82 3.73 4.36
N ALA A 301 8.71 2.83 3.96
CA ALA A 301 10.08 3.15 3.60
C ALA A 301 10.18 4.14 2.43
N ASP A 302 9.39 3.93 1.37
CA ASP A 302 9.33 4.84 0.22
C ASP A 302 8.86 6.23 0.66
N SER A 303 7.83 6.30 1.51
CA SER A 303 7.34 7.57 2.07
C SER A 303 8.31 8.23 3.05
N LEU A 304 9.39 7.58 3.48
CA LEU A 304 10.40 8.21 4.33
C LEU A 304 11.66 8.62 3.56
N THR A 305 11.77 8.21 2.30
CA THR A 305 12.91 8.54 1.44
C THR A 305 13.04 10.06 1.29
N GLY A 306 14.22 10.57 1.65
CA GLY A 306 14.52 12.02 1.60
C GLY A 306 13.91 12.83 2.74
N ARG A 307 13.22 12.21 3.70
CA ARG A 307 12.66 12.87 4.89
C ARG A 307 13.42 12.57 6.17
N VAL A 308 14.11 11.44 6.22
CA VAL A 308 14.89 10.94 7.36
C VAL A 308 16.32 10.62 6.94
N GLY A 309 17.25 10.54 7.90
CA GLY A 309 18.67 10.28 7.62
C GLY A 309 18.91 8.88 7.05
N GLU A 310 18.37 7.87 7.72
CA GLU A 310 18.44 6.46 7.32
C GLU A 310 17.09 5.77 7.49
N VAL A 311 16.75 4.89 6.55
CA VAL A 311 15.64 3.94 6.67
C VAL A 311 16.21 2.54 6.55
N ARG A 312 15.86 1.66 7.49
CA ARG A 312 16.10 0.22 7.40
C ARG A 312 14.77 -0.51 7.36
N VAL A 313 14.72 -1.64 6.65
CA VAL A 313 13.55 -2.51 6.62
C VAL A 313 13.94 -3.89 7.12
N VAL A 314 13.37 -4.30 8.25
CA VAL A 314 13.72 -5.53 8.95
C VAL A 314 12.47 -6.37 9.21
N GLN A 315 12.66 -7.63 9.58
CA GLN A 315 11.61 -8.58 9.91
C GLN A 315 12.03 -9.47 11.07
N ALA A 316 11.06 -10.16 11.66
CA ALA A 316 11.29 -11.20 12.64
C ALA A 316 12.22 -12.32 12.09
N ARG A 317 13.22 -12.73 12.88
CA ARG A 317 14.04 -13.93 12.59
C ARG A 317 13.18 -15.20 12.54
N ASP A 318 12.38 -15.39 13.58
CA ASP A 318 11.38 -16.45 13.70
C ASP A 318 10.01 -15.85 14.03
N GLY A 319 8.94 -16.54 13.58
CA GLY A 319 7.58 -16.06 13.77
C GLY A 319 7.11 -15.10 12.67
N LYS A 320 5.83 -14.71 12.70
CA LYS A 320 5.23 -13.86 11.67
C LYS A 320 5.54 -12.39 11.91
N ASP A 321 5.32 -11.93 13.13
CA ASP A 321 5.39 -10.53 13.53
C ASP A 321 6.40 -10.32 14.66
N LEU A 322 6.53 -9.07 15.13
CA LEU A 322 7.49 -8.74 16.18
C LEU A 322 7.11 -9.41 17.52
N ALA A 323 5.82 -9.56 17.80
CA ALA A 323 5.40 -10.28 19.00
C ALA A 323 5.82 -11.76 18.96
N ASP A 324 5.69 -12.43 17.83
CA ASP A 324 6.17 -13.81 17.66
C ASP A 324 7.70 -13.92 17.79
N HIS A 325 8.44 -12.91 17.29
CA HIS A 325 9.89 -12.83 17.42
C HIS A 325 10.35 -12.85 18.88
N PHE A 326 9.74 -12.01 19.72
CA PHE A 326 10.00 -12.00 21.16
C PHE A 326 9.55 -13.30 21.84
N ALA A 327 8.42 -13.87 21.41
CA ALA A 327 7.94 -15.14 21.95
C ALA A 327 8.89 -16.32 21.63
N ALA A 328 9.64 -16.23 20.54
CA ALA A 328 10.71 -17.17 20.17
C ALA A 328 12.02 -16.94 20.95
N GLY A 329 12.09 -15.93 21.82
CA GLY A 329 13.24 -15.65 22.68
C GLY A 329 14.30 -14.71 22.07
N HIS A 330 14.01 -14.11 20.92
CA HIS A 330 14.90 -13.17 20.24
C HIS A 330 14.72 -11.74 20.75
N ASP A 331 15.75 -10.92 20.62
CA ASP A 331 15.70 -9.48 20.89
C ASP A 331 15.73 -8.65 19.59
N LEU A 332 15.54 -7.34 19.69
CA LEU A 332 15.46 -6.46 18.51
C LEU A 332 16.73 -6.44 17.65
N SER A 333 17.89 -6.77 18.21
CA SER A 333 19.14 -6.87 17.47
C SER A 333 19.21 -8.13 16.60
N ASP A 334 18.37 -9.13 16.88
CA ASP A 334 18.27 -10.37 16.11
C ASP A 334 17.38 -10.22 14.86
N LEU A 335 16.71 -9.07 14.66
CA LEU A 335 15.87 -8.82 13.49
C LEU A 335 16.69 -8.88 12.19
N ASP A 336 16.14 -9.58 11.19
CA ASP A 336 16.81 -9.78 9.90
C ASP A 336 16.43 -8.68 8.90
N PRO A 337 17.38 -8.16 8.11
CA PRO A 337 17.07 -7.31 6.96
C PRO A 337 16.10 -7.99 5.98
N VAL A 338 15.09 -7.27 5.51
CA VAL A 338 14.20 -7.79 4.46
C VAL A 338 14.89 -7.68 3.10
N PRO A 339 15.17 -8.79 2.39
CA PRO A 339 15.82 -8.74 1.09
C PRO A 339 15.08 -7.83 0.12
N TYR A 340 15.83 -7.06 -0.69
CA TYR A 340 15.33 -6.09 -1.68
C TYR A 340 14.59 -4.84 -1.14
N LEU A 341 14.11 -4.87 0.10
CA LEU A 341 13.49 -3.73 0.78
C LEU A 341 14.47 -2.99 1.69
N ASP A 342 15.35 -3.72 2.38
CA ASP A 342 16.41 -3.10 3.17
C ASP A 342 17.46 -2.50 2.24
N ARG A 343 17.44 -1.18 2.11
CA ARG A 343 18.42 -0.41 1.37
C ARG A 343 19.22 0.41 2.35
N ALA A 344 19.97 -0.26 3.23
CA ALA A 344 21.07 0.39 3.91
C ALA A 344 21.84 1.17 2.83
N ARG A 345 21.87 2.50 2.95
CA ARG A 345 22.62 3.30 1.97
C ARG A 345 24.03 2.75 2.00
N GLU A 346 24.55 2.30 0.86
CA GLU A 346 26.01 2.30 0.69
C GLU A 346 26.47 3.70 1.07
N PRO A 347 27.47 3.84 1.96
CA PRO A 347 27.88 5.13 2.46
C PRO A 347 28.26 6.03 1.27
N ARG A 348 27.46 7.07 1.02
CA ARG A 348 27.75 8.09 0.00
C ARG A 348 28.89 9.04 0.41
N PHE A 349 29.76 8.61 1.31
CA PHE A 349 30.95 9.32 1.70
C PHE A 349 32.10 8.32 1.83
N ARG A 350 32.92 8.23 0.78
CA ARG A 350 34.34 7.88 0.96
C ARG A 350 35.01 9.15 1.46
N PRO A 351 35.47 9.25 2.72
CA PRO A 351 36.40 10.32 3.07
C PRO A 351 37.59 10.22 2.11
N ALA A 352 38.03 11.38 1.60
CA ALA A 352 39.19 11.43 0.72
C ALA A 352 40.35 10.70 1.38
N PRO A 353 41.14 9.90 0.64
CA PRO A 353 42.30 9.23 1.22
C PRO A 353 43.18 10.30 1.88
N VAL A 354 43.42 10.12 3.18
CA VAL A 354 44.36 10.94 3.92
C VAL A 354 45.72 10.69 3.26
N ASN A 355 46.19 11.70 2.53
CA ASN A 355 47.50 11.65 1.91
C ASN A 355 48.51 11.74 3.06
N HIS A 356 48.96 10.60 3.58
CA HIS A 356 50.09 10.56 4.49
C HIS A 356 51.29 11.07 3.71
N GLY A 357 51.57 12.37 3.89
CA GLY A 357 52.72 13.05 3.32
C GLY A 357 53.96 12.19 3.52
N ARG A 358 54.61 11.85 2.41
CA ARG A 358 55.88 11.15 2.38
C ARG A 358 56.86 11.87 3.33
N PRO A 359 57.49 11.19 4.31
CA PRO A 359 58.46 11.84 5.16
C PRO A 359 59.67 12.31 4.31
N PRO A 360 60.27 13.46 4.66
CA PRO A 360 61.38 14.01 3.88
C PRO A 360 62.57 13.04 3.91
N ARG A 361 63.19 12.86 2.74
CA ARG A 361 64.42 12.08 2.57
C ARG A 361 65.51 12.70 3.44
N GLN A 362 66.02 11.94 4.41
CA GLN A 362 67.29 12.26 5.06
C GLN A 362 68.40 12.16 4.02
N ARG A 363 69.12 13.26 3.83
CA ARG A 363 70.40 13.28 3.10
C ARG A 363 71.45 12.78 4.08
N HIS A 364 72.05 11.63 3.78
CA HIS A 364 73.28 11.21 4.43
C HIS A 364 74.47 11.95 3.79
N HIS A 365 75.31 12.53 4.64
CA HIS A 365 76.67 12.96 4.32
C HIS A 365 77.59 11.75 4.20
#